data_AF-A0A090QL29-F1
#
_entry.id   AF-A0A090QL29-F1
#
_cell.length_a   1.000
_cell.length_b   1.000
_cell.length_c   1.000
_cell.angle_alpha   90.00
_cell.angle_beta   90.00
_cell.angle_gamma   90.00
#
_symmetry.space_group_name_H-M   'P 1'
#
loop_
_entity.id
_entity.type
_entity.pdbx_description
1 polymer ?
#
loop_
_entity_poly.entity_id
_entity_poly.type
_entity_poly.pdbx_seq_one_letter_code
_entity_poly.pdbx_strand_id
1 'polypeptide(L)' 'MKFFREDSTAQHHVVDEIVSACFTLSKTKTGALIAIKRDVSMDFAKNTGDNMDILVNAPILRSIFYKNSPLHDAP' A
#
# COMPACT_ATOMS: atom_id res chain seq x y z
N MET A 1 19.10 -10.83 30.36
CA MET A 1 17.63 -10.77 30.14
C MET A 1 17.40 -10.21 28.74
N LYS A 2 17.15 -11.07 27.74
CA LYS A 2 16.79 -10.62 26.39
C LYS A 2 15.27 -10.47 26.37
N PHE A 3 14.80 -9.23 26.31
CA PHE A 3 13.38 -8.94 26.11
C PHE A 3 13.07 -9.10 24.63
N PHE A 4 12.30 -10.15 24.30
CA PHE A 4 11.65 -10.31 23.01
C PHE A 4 10.70 -9.13 22.78
N ARG A 5 10.93 -8.37 21.70
CA ARG A 5 9.94 -7.50 21.04
C ARG A 5 10.06 -7.76 19.55
N GLU A 6 9.60 -8.92 19.10
CA GLU A 6 9.69 -9.33 17.69
C GLU A 6 8.41 -8.98 16.91
N ASP A 7 7.30 -8.67 17.58
CA ASP A 7 6.03 -8.30 16.93
C ASP A 7 5.94 -6.83 16.47
N SER A 8 6.78 -5.94 16.99
CA SER A 8 6.71 -4.50 16.68
C SER A 8 7.41 -4.11 15.37
N THR A 9 8.28 -4.96 14.83
CA THR A 9 9.14 -4.63 13.68
C THR A 9 8.41 -4.77 12.34
N ALA A 10 7.60 -5.83 12.19
CA ALA A 10 6.86 -6.11 10.95
C ALA A 10 5.76 -5.07 10.65
N GLN A 11 5.06 -4.56 11.68
CA GLN A 11 4.04 -3.52 11.51
C GLN A 11 4.65 -2.15 11.17
N HIS A 12 5.80 -1.81 11.76
CA HIS A 12 6.53 -0.57 11.43
C HIS A 12 6.92 -0.56 9.95
N HIS A 13 7.36 -1.72 9.45
CA HIS A 13 7.82 -1.84 8.07
C HIS A 13 6.75 -1.48 7.03
N VAL A 14 5.50 -1.91 7.19
CA VAL A 14 4.43 -1.60 6.22
C VAL A 14 4.12 -0.10 6.17
N VAL A 15 4.10 0.57 7.33
CA VAL A 15 3.85 2.02 7.41
C VAL A 15 5.00 2.77 6.73
N ASP A 16 6.23 2.38 6.98
CA ASP A 16 7.43 3.00 6.39
C ASP A 16 7.42 2.86 4.85
N GLU A 17 7.05 1.69 4.33
CA GLU A 17 6.91 1.45 2.89
C GLU A 17 5.81 2.31 2.25
N ILE A 18 4.66 2.49 2.92
CA ILE A 18 3.60 3.38 2.45
C ILE A 18 4.07 4.84 2.43
N VAL A 19 4.71 5.30 3.51
CA VAL A 19 5.24 6.67 3.60
C VAL A 19 6.29 6.93 2.53
N SER A 20 7.20 5.99 2.32
CA SER A 20 8.23 6.05 1.28
C SER A 20 7.63 6.15 -0.13
N ALA A 21 6.59 5.35 -0.42
CA ALA A 21 5.85 5.43 -1.67
C ALA A 21 5.18 6.81 -1.86
N CYS A 22 4.43 7.27 -0.86
CA CYS A 22 3.73 8.56 -0.89
C CYS A 22 4.68 9.74 -1.09
N PHE A 23 5.85 9.71 -0.44
CA PHE A 23 6.88 10.74 -0.62
C PHE A 23 7.36 10.82 -2.07
N THR A 24 7.56 9.66 -2.71
CA THR A 24 7.96 9.60 -4.13
C THR A 24 6.84 10.06 -5.06
N LEU A 25 5.61 9.60 -4.82
CA LEU A 25 4.43 10.00 -5.61
C LEU A 25 4.17 11.51 -5.52
N SER A 26 4.39 12.11 -4.35
CA SER A 26 4.31 13.55 -4.16
C SER A 26 5.33 14.32 -5.01
N LYS A 27 6.60 13.86 -5.04
CA LYS A 27 7.65 14.48 -5.88
C LYS A 27 7.31 14.44 -7.37
N THR A 28 6.66 13.38 -7.83
CA THR A 28 6.24 13.24 -9.24
C THR A 28 4.87 13.83 -9.53
N LYS A 29 4.21 14.44 -8.54
CA LYS A 29 2.83 14.99 -8.65
C LYS A 29 1.82 13.92 -9.11
N THR A 30 2.02 12.68 -8.69
CA THR A 30 1.13 11.57 -8.97
C THR A 30 0.05 11.49 -7.89
N GLY A 31 -1.22 11.54 -8.30
CA GLY A 31 -2.34 11.33 -7.38
C GLY A 31 -2.46 9.86 -6.98
N ALA A 32 -2.75 9.60 -5.71
CA ALA A 32 -2.97 8.27 -5.17
C ALA A 32 -4.06 8.29 -4.10
N LEU A 33 -4.91 7.27 -4.10
CA LEU A 33 -5.92 7.03 -3.06
C LEU A 33 -5.66 5.65 -2.46
N ILE A 34 -5.34 5.60 -1.17
CA ILE A 34 -5.00 4.37 -0.45
C ILE A 34 -5.98 4.22 0.72
N ALA A 35 -6.76 3.15 0.72
CA ALA A 35 -7.69 2.81 1.80
C ALA A 35 -7.12 1.65 2.64
N ILE A 36 -6.91 1.89 3.93
CA ILE A 36 -6.39 0.88 4.87
C ILE A 36 -7.55 0.34 5.71
N LYS A 37 -7.92 -0.92 5.47
CA LYS A 37 -8.93 -1.60 6.28
C LYS A 37 -8.35 -1.90 7.66
N ARG A 38 -9.09 -1.53 8.72
CA ARG A 38 -8.83 -1.94 10.11
C ARG A 38 -9.93 -2.90 10.56
N ASP A 39 -10.83 -2.43 11.42
CA ASP A 39 -11.83 -3.27 12.07
C ASP A 39 -13.15 -3.39 11.28
N VAL A 40 -13.44 -2.40 10.42
CA VAL A 40 -14.70 -2.35 9.64
C VAL A 40 -14.55 -3.11 8.33
N SER A 41 -15.56 -3.89 7.95
CA SER A 41 -15.56 -4.56 6.64
C SER A 41 -15.66 -3.56 5.50
N MET A 42 -14.89 -3.78 4.44
CA MET A 42 -14.84 -2.89 3.27
C MET A 42 -15.64 -3.49 2.10
N ASP A 43 -16.63 -4.32 2.42
CA ASP A 43 -17.36 -5.13 1.44
C ASP A 43 -18.12 -4.28 0.42
N PHE A 44 -18.40 -3.02 0.75
CA PHE A 44 -19.00 -2.04 -0.17
C PHE A 44 -18.02 -1.58 -1.28
N ALA A 45 -16.70 -1.56 -1.02
CA ALA A 45 -15.70 -1.09 -1.97
C ALA A 45 -15.03 -2.24 -2.74
N LYS A 46 -15.31 -3.50 -2.37
CA LYS A 46 -14.74 -4.70 -3.01
C LYS A 46 -15.33 -5.03 -4.39
N ASN A 47 -16.38 -4.33 -4.81
CA ASN A 47 -17.10 -4.68 -6.04
C ASN A 47 -16.38 -4.22 -7.32
N THR A 48 -15.25 -3.53 -7.21
CA THR A 48 -14.45 -3.02 -8.33
C THR A 48 -12.95 -3.14 -8.04
N GLY A 49 -12.16 -3.58 -9.02
CA GLY A 49 -10.69 -3.71 -8.94
C GLY A 49 -10.19 -5.15 -8.92
N ASP A 50 -8.87 -5.31 -9.05
CA ASP A 50 -8.20 -6.62 -9.08
C ASP A 50 -7.78 -7.08 -7.69
N ASN A 51 -8.17 -8.30 -7.31
CA ASN A 51 -7.71 -8.91 -6.07
C ASN A 51 -6.26 -9.38 -6.23
N MET A 52 -5.39 -8.91 -5.32
CA MET A 52 -3.97 -9.26 -5.33
C MET A 52 -3.51 -9.70 -3.95
N ASP A 53 -2.84 -10.84 -3.89
CA ASP A 53 -2.15 -11.32 -2.70
C ASP A 53 -0.66 -10.94 -2.80
N ILE A 54 -0.36 -9.71 -2.39
CA ILE A 54 0.96 -9.10 -2.54
C ILE A 54 1.51 -8.61 -1.20
N LEU A 55 2.82 -8.79 -1.02
CA LEU A 55 3.53 -8.15 0.09
C LEU A 55 3.60 -6.64 -0.15
N VAL A 56 3.15 -5.85 0.83
CA VAL A 56 3.19 -4.38 0.73
C VAL A 56 4.63 -3.88 0.75
N ASN A 57 5.05 -3.22 -0.32
CA ASN A 57 6.33 -2.50 -0.40
C ASN A 57 6.22 -1.28 -1.34
N ALA A 58 7.13 -0.32 -1.17
CA ALA A 58 7.11 0.94 -1.88
C ALA A 58 7.25 0.81 -3.41
N PRO A 59 8.08 -0.09 -3.97
CA PRO A 59 8.10 -0.35 -5.41
C PRO A 59 6.74 -0.76 -5.99
N ILE A 60 6.04 -1.69 -5.34
CA ILE A 60 4.72 -2.14 -5.81
C ILE A 60 3.69 -1.02 -5.70
N LEU A 61 3.63 -0.32 -4.56
CA LEU A 61 2.70 0.80 -4.37
C LEU A 61 2.92 1.90 -5.43
N ARG A 62 4.17 2.24 -5.73
CA ARG A 62 4.48 3.21 -6.81
C ARG A 62 4.05 2.70 -8.18
N SER A 63 4.21 1.41 -8.44
CA SER A 63 3.81 0.80 -9.72
C SER A 63 2.29 0.88 -9.93
N ILE A 64 1.48 0.65 -8.90
CA ILE A 64 0.01 0.73 -8.99
C ILE A 64 -0.43 2.13 -9.43
N PHE A 65 0.17 3.19 -8.88
CA PHE A 65 -0.22 4.57 -9.19
C PHE A 65 0.53 5.19 -10.38
N TYR A 66 1.42 4.45 -11.04
CA TYR A 66 2.14 4.97 -12.20
C TYR A 66 1.25 4.88 -13.45
N LYS A 67 0.96 6.01 -14.09
CA LYS A 67 -0.02 6.15 -15.19
C LYS A 67 0.18 5.23 -16.41
N ASN A 68 1.37 4.67 -16.60
CA ASN A 68 1.68 3.74 -17.71
C ASN A 68 1.91 2.30 -17.21
N SER A 69 1.50 1.99 -15.98
CA SER A 69 1.60 0.65 -15.41
C SER A 69 0.38 -0.17 -15.78
N PRO A 70 0.52 -1.47 -16.08
CA PRO A 70 -0.61 -2.38 -16.31
C PRO A 70 -1.63 -2.41 -15.16
N LEU A 71 -1.24 -1.99 -13.96
CA LEU A 71 -2.06 -1.98 -12.75
C LEU A 71 -2.85 -0.68 -12.51
N HIS A 72 -2.49 0.40 -13.20
CA HIS A 72 -3.12 1.71 -13.02
C HIS A 72 -4.47 1.79 -13.74
N ASP A 73 -4.56 1.16 -14.90
CA ASP A 73 -5.77 1.08 -15.72
C ASP A 73 -6.56 -0.17 -15.33
N ALA A 74 -7.01 -0.22 -14.08
CA ALA A 74 -8.15 -1.08 -13.76
C ALA A 74 -9.35 -0.57 -14.60
N PRO A 75 -10.02 -1.43 -15.39
CA PRO A 75 -11.25 -1.05 -16.10
C PRO A 75 -12.39 -0.70 -15.15
#